data_AF-A0A2R6DWC5-F1
#
_entry.id   AF-A0A2R6DWC5-F1
#
_cell.length_a   1.000
_cell.length_b   1.000
_cell.length_c   1.000
_cell.angle_alpha   90.00
_cell.angle_beta   90.00
_cell.angle_gamma   90.00
#
_symmetry.space_group_name_H-M   'P 1'
#
loop_
_entity.id
_entity.type
_entity.pdbx_description
1 polymer ?
#
loop_
_entity_poly.entity_id
_entity_poly.type
_entity_poly.pdbx_seq_one_letter_code
_entity_poly.pdbx_strand_id
1 'polypeptide(L)'
;MGGGGQPRFSLARSPDDVGRRPPLAVFANIAFVVIFIAGVLLGTLAAGPAGALVEQDEGGIPQAAFETSTYETDDGTVLVITHDGGDAVPAENLRIDGEGFDDVSGVDRTEPGPWPASEATDRDGGPVVTPGDSVTVGVTDGCVISVVYVRGGTRGILARHHCEDA
;
A
#
# COMPACT_ATOMS: atom_id res chain seq x y z
N MET A 1 -27.76 -73.92 -32.27
CA MET A 1 -27.96 -73.85 -30.80
C MET A 1 -27.95 -72.39 -30.37
N GLY A 2 -28.96 -71.95 -29.60
CA GLY A 2 -29.04 -70.71 -28.79
C GLY A 2 -29.06 -69.39 -29.57
N GLY A 3 -30.08 -68.55 -29.58
CA GLY A 3 -31.14 -68.29 -28.59
C GLY A 3 -31.10 -66.78 -28.31
N GLY A 4 -31.97 -65.98 -28.91
CA GLY A 4 -33.06 -65.36 -28.15
C GLY A 4 -33.08 -63.85 -28.35
N GLY A 5 -33.85 -63.37 -29.34
CA GLY A 5 -34.12 -61.95 -29.54
C GLY A 5 -35.61 -61.70 -29.52
N GLN A 6 -36.12 -61.10 -28.44
CA GLN A 6 -37.47 -60.53 -28.24
C GLN A 6 -37.45 -59.68 -26.94
N PRO A 7 -38.41 -58.78 -26.63
CA PRO A 7 -39.40 -58.07 -27.47
C PRO A 7 -39.70 -56.58 -27.08
N ARG A 8 -40.39 -55.87 -28.00
CA ARG A 8 -41.57 -54.99 -27.84
C ARG A 8 -41.60 -53.77 -26.88
N PHE A 9 -41.73 -52.60 -27.52
CA PHE A 9 -42.82 -51.58 -27.43
C PHE A 9 -43.56 -51.25 -26.12
N SER A 10 -43.64 -49.93 -25.92
CA SER A 10 -44.77 -49.11 -25.38
C SER A 10 -45.03 -49.05 -23.88
N LEU A 11 -44.80 -47.87 -23.28
CA LEU A 11 -45.87 -46.96 -22.82
C LEU A 11 -45.30 -45.70 -22.14
N ALA A 12 -45.89 -44.57 -22.49
CA ALA A 12 -45.63 -43.25 -21.92
C ALA A 12 -45.98 -43.15 -20.43
N ARG A 13 -45.20 -42.36 -19.67
CA ARG A 13 -45.70 -41.53 -18.57
C ARG A 13 -44.71 -40.41 -18.18
N SER A 14 -44.99 -39.21 -18.67
CA SER A 14 -44.84 -37.94 -17.92
C SER A 14 -45.87 -37.98 -16.77
N PRO A 15 -45.65 -37.48 -15.52
CA PRO A 15 -45.03 -36.18 -15.18
C PRO A 15 -44.18 -36.16 -13.88
N ASP A 16 -43.35 -35.14 -13.70
CA ASP A 16 -43.30 -34.33 -12.48
C ASP A 16 -42.41 -33.10 -12.72
N ASP A 17 -43.09 -31.97 -12.74
CA ASP A 17 -42.60 -30.63 -12.96
C ASP A 17 -42.40 -29.96 -11.59
N VAL A 18 -41.16 -29.74 -11.14
CA VAL A 18 -40.84 -28.64 -10.20
C VAL A 18 -39.47 -28.05 -10.58
N GLY A 19 -39.34 -27.60 -11.83
CA GLY A 19 -38.29 -26.69 -12.24
C GLY A 19 -38.60 -25.26 -11.79
N ARG A 20 -38.46 -24.96 -10.49
CA ARG A 20 -38.57 -23.58 -9.97
C ARG A 20 -37.18 -22.92 -10.03
N ARG A 21 -37.09 -21.78 -10.75
CA ARG A 21 -35.89 -20.94 -10.98
C ARG A 21 -35.37 -20.24 -9.69
N PRO A 22 -34.30 -19.39 -9.75
CA PRO A 22 -32.88 -19.64 -9.43
C PRO A 22 -32.42 -18.91 -8.13
N PRO A 23 -31.12 -18.89 -7.77
CA PRO A 23 -30.37 -17.67 -8.07
C PRO A 23 -28.94 -17.89 -8.62
N LEU A 24 -28.63 -17.08 -9.63
CA LEU A 24 -27.29 -16.74 -10.11
C LEU A 24 -26.48 -16.06 -9.00
N ALA A 25 -25.80 -16.82 -8.13
CA ALA A 25 -24.97 -16.20 -7.09
C ALA A 25 -23.73 -17.00 -6.66
N VAL A 26 -23.37 -18.11 -7.31
CA VAL A 26 -22.27 -18.99 -6.82
C VAL A 26 -21.29 -19.42 -7.92
N PHE A 27 -21.06 -18.57 -8.92
CA PHE A 27 -20.00 -18.83 -9.92
C PHE A 27 -19.04 -17.65 -10.16
N ALA A 28 -19.16 -16.56 -9.42
CA ALA A 28 -18.34 -15.36 -9.60
C ALA A 28 -17.13 -15.29 -8.63
N ASN A 29 -16.46 -16.40 -8.34
CA ASN A 29 -15.38 -16.42 -7.33
C ASN A 29 -14.15 -17.30 -7.67
N ILE A 30 -13.85 -17.52 -8.96
CA ILE A 30 -12.57 -18.14 -9.37
C ILE A 30 -11.80 -17.27 -10.38
N ALA A 31 -12.45 -16.32 -11.05
CA ALA A 31 -11.78 -15.45 -12.03
C ALA A 31 -10.77 -14.47 -11.41
N PHE A 32 -10.93 -14.08 -10.13
CA PHE A 32 -10.08 -13.06 -9.49
C PHE A 32 -8.74 -13.61 -8.95
N VAL A 33 -8.65 -14.90 -8.61
CA VAL A 33 -7.43 -15.50 -8.04
C VAL A 33 -6.35 -15.74 -9.11
N VAL A 34 -6.74 -15.93 -10.37
CA VAL A 34 -5.78 -16.22 -11.46
C VAL A 34 -5.04 -14.97 -11.94
N ILE A 35 -5.66 -13.79 -11.87
CA ILE A 35 -5.03 -12.52 -12.28
C ILE A 35 -3.94 -12.08 -11.27
N PHE A 36 -4.11 -12.39 -9.97
CA PHE A 36 -3.14 -11.97 -8.94
C PHE A 36 -1.81 -12.74 -8.99
N ILE A 37 -1.78 -13.96 -9.55
CA ILE A 37 -0.54 -14.73 -9.77
C ILE A 37 0.16 -14.33 -11.08
N ALA A 38 -0.60 -13.86 -12.09
CA ALA A 38 -0.05 -13.47 -13.39
C ALA A 38 0.52 -12.03 -13.42
N GLY A 39 0.04 -11.13 -12.55
CA GLY A 39 0.57 -9.75 -12.45
C GLY A 39 1.95 -9.62 -11.79
N VAL A 40 2.41 -10.66 -11.08
CA VAL A 40 3.69 -10.67 -10.35
C VAL A 40 4.88 -11.10 -11.25
N LEU A 41 4.63 -11.43 -12.53
CA LEU A 41 5.62 -12.07 -13.42
C LEU A 41 6.12 -11.21 -14.61
N LEU A 42 5.85 -9.90 -14.64
CA LEU A 42 6.31 -8.99 -15.72
C LEU A 42 7.09 -7.77 -15.22
N GLY A 43 8.09 -8.01 -14.36
CA GLY A 43 9.09 -7.01 -13.96
C GLY A 43 10.54 -7.44 -14.20
N THR A 44 10.79 -8.56 -14.88
CA THR A 44 12.15 -9.07 -15.13
C THR A 44 12.59 -8.81 -16.57
N LEU A 45 13.21 -7.66 -16.81
CA LEU A 45 14.00 -7.44 -18.04
C LEU A 45 15.05 -6.33 -17.86
N ALA A 46 16.21 -6.70 -17.32
CA ALA A 46 17.52 -6.18 -17.72
C ALA A 46 18.65 -7.02 -17.08
N ALA A 47 19.08 -8.07 -17.78
CA ALA A 47 20.34 -8.73 -17.51
C ALA A 47 21.47 -7.97 -18.23
N GLY A 48 22.31 -7.29 -17.48
CA GLY A 48 23.63 -6.84 -17.93
C GLY A 48 24.71 -7.43 -17.01
N PRO A 49 25.80 -8.01 -17.51
CA PRO A 49 26.87 -8.49 -16.65
C PRO A 49 27.77 -7.31 -16.31
N ALA A 50 27.43 -6.58 -15.26
CA ALA A 50 28.36 -5.67 -14.61
C ALA A 50 28.71 -6.28 -13.26
N GLY A 51 29.96 -6.69 -13.09
CA GLY A 51 30.60 -6.77 -11.79
C GLY A 51 30.75 -5.36 -11.21
N ALA A 52 29.62 -4.67 -11.00
CA ALA A 52 29.57 -3.49 -10.16
C ALA A 52 29.73 -4.01 -8.74
N LEU A 53 30.84 -3.60 -8.15
CA LEU A 53 31.09 -3.66 -6.73
C LEU A 53 29.78 -3.36 -6.01
N VAL A 54 29.31 -4.27 -5.15
CA VAL A 54 28.47 -3.85 -4.04
C VAL A 54 29.41 -3.07 -3.14
N GLU A 55 29.75 -1.85 -3.56
CA GLU A 55 29.95 -0.78 -2.61
C GLU A 55 28.64 -0.77 -1.84
N GLN A 56 28.69 -1.33 -0.63
CA GLN A 56 27.72 -1.02 0.40
C GLN A 56 27.86 0.48 0.58
N ASP A 57 27.12 1.23 -0.22
CA ASP A 57 27.05 2.67 -0.13
C ASP A 57 26.27 2.94 1.15
N GLU A 58 27.00 3.01 2.28
CA GLU A 58 26.50 3.48 3.57
C GLU A 58 25.99 4.95 3.49
N GLY A 59 25.96 5.55 2.28
CA GLY A 59 25.47 6.90 1.97
C GLY A 59 24.27 6.98 1.00
N GLY A 60 23.64 5.86 0.64
CA GLY A 60 22.47 5.82 -0.25
C GLY A 60 21.15 6.28 0.39
N ILE A 61 20.12 6.50 -0.44
CA ILE A 61 18.74 6.76 0.03
C ILE A 61 18.17 5.45 0.60
N PRO A 62 17.66 5.42 1.85
CA PRO A 62 17.13 4.21 2.47
C PRO A 62 15.92 3.67 1.72
N GLN A 63 15.75 2.34 1.73
CA GLN A 63 14.56 1.68 1.22
C GLN A 63 13.51 1.61 2.33
N ALA A 64 12.84 2.74 2.60
CA ALA A 64 11.75 2.85 3.57
C ALA A 64 10.43 3.17 2.87
N ALA A 65 9.36 2.50 3.31
CA ALA A 65 8.00 2.72 2.83
C ALA A 65 7.20 3.50 3.87
N PHE A 66 6.44 4.49 3.41
CA PHE A 66 5.52 5.23 4.26
C PHE A 66 4.11 5.12 3.71
N GLU A 67 3.17 4.82 4.60
CA GLU A 67 1.74 4.89 4.33
C GLU A 67 1.21 6.25 4.79
N THR A 68 0.18 6.74 4.10
CA THR A 68 -0.49 7.99 4.45
C THR A 68 -1.98 7.81 4.52
N SER A 69 -2.61 8.42 5.53
CA SER A 69 -4.07 8.45 5.69
C SER A 69 -4.51 9.83 6.17
N THR A 70 -5.74 10.23 5.86
CA THR A 70 -6.30 11.53 6.27
C THR A 70 -7.58 11.34 7.07
N TYR A 71 -7.85 12.27 7.98
CA TYR A 71 -9.13 12.38 8.66
C TYR A 71 -9.46 13.83 9.00
N GLU A 72 -10.76 14.12 9.09
CA GLU A 72 -11.28 15.44 9.42
C GLU A 72 -11.39 15.66 10.93
N THR A 73 -11.09 16.87 11.38
CA THR A 73 -11.31 17.34 12.75
C THR A 73 -12.13 18.64 12.74
N ASP A 74 -12.54 19.11 13.92
CA ASP A 74 -13.23 20.41 14.04
C ASP A 74 -12.33 21.59 13.64
N ASP A 75 -11.00 21.42 13.69
CA ASP A 75 -10.01 22.45 13.40
C ASP A 75 -9.41 22.34 11.98
N GLY A 76 -9.69 21.27 11.23
CA GLY A 76 -9.19 21.04 9.87
C GLY A 76 -8.83 19.58 9.56
N THR A 77 -8.16 19.35 8.42
CA THR A 77 -7.75 18.02 7.96
C THR A 77 -6.40 17.63 8.55
N VAL A 78 -6.31 16.41 9.09
CA VAL A 78 -5.07 15.83 9.61
C VAL A 78 -4.59 14.72 8.68
N LEU A 79 -3.34 14.83 8.24
CA LEU A 79 -2.60 13.80 7.54
C LEU A 79 -1.74 13.00 8.53
N VAL A 80 -1.95 11.69 8.59
CA VAL A 80 -1.10 10.76 9.32
C VAL A 80 -0.12 10.11 8.34
N ILE A 81 1.16 10.22 8.64
CA ILE A 81 2.24 9.58 7.88
C ILE A 81 2.87 8.51 8.78
N THR A 82 2.81 7.25 8.37
CA THR A 82 3.30 6.11 9.16
C THR A 82 4.43 5.41 8.41
N HIS A 83 5.53 5.10 9.07
CA HIS A 83 6.55 4.20 8.53
C HIS A 83 5.95 2.79 8.50
N ASP A 84 5.68 2.26 7.31
CA ASP A 84 5.00 0.97 7.13
C ASP A 84 6.00 -0.20 7.07
N GLY A 85 7.23 0.05 6.60
CA GLY A 85 8.21 -1.01 6.44
C GLY A 85 9.53 -0.58 5.80
N GLY A 86 10.46 -1.52 5.77
CA GLY A 86 11.79 -1.31 5.19
C GLY A 86 12.83 -0.83 6.20
N ASP A 87 13.79 -0.03 5.72
CA ASP A 87 14.92 0.43 6.50
C ASP A 87 14.49 1.41 7.61
N ALA A 88 15.07 1.24 8.79
CA ALA A 88 14.97 2.22 9.86
C ALA A 88 15.81 3.46 9.51
N VAL A 89 15.27 4.67 9.73
CA VAL A 89 15.92 5.92 9.32
C VAL A 89 16.07 6.84 10.53
N PRO A 90 17.27 7.37 10.82
CA PRO A 90 17.43 8.35 11.91
C PRO A 90 16.51 9.55 11.69
N ALA A 91 15.79 9.97 12.74
CA ALA A 91 14.78 11.03 12.62
C ALA A 91 15.39 12.36 12.11
N GLU A 92 16.64 12.64 12.48
CA GLU A 92 17.41 13.80 12.02
C GLU A 92 17.65 13.83 10.50
N ASN A 93 17.60 12.67 9.83
CA ASN A 93 17.77 12.56 8.39
C ASN A 93 16.43 12.56 7.64
N LEU A 94 15.30 12.66 8.35
CA LEU A 94 13.96 12.73 7.74
C LEU A 94 13.38 14.13 7.87
N ARG A 95 12.73 14.56 6.81
CA ARG A 95 12.01 15.83 6.74
C ARG A 95 10.64 15.63 6.14
N ILE A 96 9.69 16.41 6.63
CA ILE A 96 8.38 16.60 6.05
C ILE A 96 8.45 17.94 5.34
N ASP A 97 8.50 17.91 4.01
CA ASP A 97 8.53 19.11 3.17
C ASP A 97 7.29 19.09 2.25
N GLY A 98 6.89 20.22 1.68
CA GLY A 98 5.73 20.29 0.79
C GLY A 98 5.03 21.65 0.80
N GLU A 99 3.79 21.65 0.31
CA GLU A 99 2.88 22.79 0.27
C GLU A 99 1.49 22.37 0.78
N GLY A 100 0.69 23.34 1.26
CA GLY A 100 -0.65 23.08 1.80
C GLY A 100 -0.64 22.56 3.24
N PHE A 101 0.26 23.07 4.08
CA PHE A 101 0.18 22.88 5.52
C PHE A 101 -0.86 23.82 6.13
N ASP A 102 -1.51 23.38 7.20
CA ASP A 102 -2.52 24.16 7.93
C ASP A 102 -2.31 24.10 9.45
N ASP A 103 -2.82 25.11 10.16
CA ASP A 103 -2.70 25.24 11.61
C ASP A 103 -3.80 24.46 12.34
N VAL A 104 -3.69 23.13 12.31
CA VAL A 104 -4.62 22.22 13.00
C VAL A 104 -4.13 21.97 14.42
N SER A 105 -5.03 22.07 15.40
CA SER A 105 -4.63 21.90 16.80
C SER A 105 -4.31 20.44 17.14
N GLY A 106 -3.29 20.24 17.99
CA GLY A 106 -2.95 18.91 18.52
C GLY A 106 -2.20 17.98 17.57
N VAL A 107 -1.80 18.45 16.38
CA VAL A 107 -0.91 17.71 15.47
C VAL A 107 0.56 17.99 15.75
N ASP A 108 1.45 17.12 15.27
CA ASP A 108 2.89 17.24 15.50
C ASP A 108 3.55 18.32 14.63
N ARG A 109 2.99 18.58 13.45
CA ARG A 109 3.50 19.57 12.49
C ARG A 109 2.40 20.33 11.78
N THR A 110 2.58 21.65 11.70
CA THR A 110 1.75 22.57 10.91
C THR A 110 2.59 23.35 9.89
N GLU A 111 3.87 23.01 9.74
CA GLU A 111 4.81 23.62 8.80
C GLU A 111 5.88 22.60 8.35
N PRO A 112 6.57 22.83 7.21
CA PRO A 112 7.71 22.02 6.79
C PRO A 112 8.80 21.93 7.86
N GLY A 113 9.37 20.75 8.06
CA GLY A 113 10.35 20.57 9.14
C GLY A 113 10.94 19.17 9.24
N PRO A 114 11.87 18.95 10.19
CA PRO A 114 12.38 17.61 10.47
C PRO A 114 11.28 16.71 11.03
N TRP A 115 11.46 15.39 10.91
CA TRP A 115 10.63 14.45 11.66
C TRP A 115 10.77 14.73 13.16
N PRO A 116 9.66 14.88 13.92
CA PRO A 116 9.75 15.14 15.35
C PRO A 116 10.42 13.97 16.08
N ALA A 117 11.45 14.25 16.87
CA ALA A 117 12.15 13.22 17.62
C ALA A 117 11.26 12.47 18.63
N SER A 118 10.18 13.10 19.10
CA SER A 118 9.20 12.48 20.00
C SER A 118 8.38 11.38 19.32
N GLU A 119 8.20 11.49 18.00
CA GLU A 119 7.44 10.55 17.18
C GLU A 119 8.35 9.48 16.55
N ALA A 120 9.52 9.24 17.15
CA ALA A 120 10.48 8.25 16.71
C ALA A 120 10.84 7.35 17.89
N THR A 121 11.22 6.11 17.59
CA THR A 121 11.69 5.18 18.61
C THR A 121 13.10 5.55 19.09
N ASP A 122 13.25 5.85 20.38
CA ASP A 122 14.55 6.07 21.02
C ASP A 122 15.42 4.80 21.00
N ARG A 123 16.66 4.92 20.51
CA ARG A 123 17.65 3.84 20.49
C ARG A 123 19.05 4.32 20.84
N ASP A 124 19.96 3.37 21.08
CA ASP A 124 21.39 3.66 21.22
C ASP A 124 21.91 4.33 19.94
N GLY A 125 22.29 5.60 20.03
CA GLY A 125 22.70 6.42 18.89
C GLY A 125 21.70 7.49 18.45
N GLY A 126 20.51 7.56 19.08
CA GLY A 126 19.52 8.62 18.88
C GLY A 126 18.15 8.10 18.43
N PRO A 127 17.17 9.01 18.22
CA PRO A 127 15.84 8.64 17.76
C PRO A 127 15.85 8.14 16.31
N VAL A 128 15.24 6.98 16.08
CA VAL A 128 15.17 6.32 14.77
C VAL A 128 13.73 6.02 14.43
N VAL A 129 13.28 6.45 13.25
CA VAL A 129 11.96 6.16 12.71
C VAL A 129 11.97 4.74 12.17
N THR A 130 11.09 3.90 12.72
CA THR A 130 10.98 2.47 12.44
C THR A 130 9.54 2.08 12.13
N PRO A 131 9.28 0.88 11.58
CA PRO A 131 7.92 0.49 11.23
C PRO A 131 6.95 0.60 12.41
N GLY A 132 5.87 1.34 12.21
CA GLY A 132 4.86 1.68 13.21
C GLY A 132 4.98 3.09 13.79
N ASP A 133 6.13 3.75 13.65
CA ASP A 133 6.28 5.16 14.05
C ASP A 133 5.49 6.06 13.07
N SER A 134 4.75 7.02 13.62
CA SER A 134 3.84 7.87 12.85
C SER A 134 3.92 9.32 13.29
N VAL A 135 3.68 10.24 12.36
CA VAL A 135 3.58 11.67 12.61
C VAL A 135 2.29 12.22 12.03
N THR A 136 1.68 13.18 12.72
CA THR A 136 0.48 13.89 12.30
C THR A 136 0.85 15.29 11.77
N VAL A 137 0.24 15.66 10.66
CA VAL A 137 0.48 16.92 9.95
C VAL A 137 -0.85 17.59 9.65
N GLY A 138 -1.00 18.85 10.06
CA GLY A 138 -2.15 19.67 9.65
C GLY A 138 -2.00 20.08 8.18
N VAL A 139 -3.03 19.84 7.37
CA VAL A 139 -3.00 20.07 5.92
C VAL A 139 -4.28 20.72 5.42
N THR A 140 -4.19 21.43 4.29
CA THR A 140 -5.33 21.96 3.54
C THR A 140 -5.78 20.98 2.45
N ASP A 141 -6.97 21.20 1.88
CA ASP A 141 -7.33 20.59 0.61
C ASP A 141 -6.29 20.91 -0.48
N GLY A 142 -6.10 19.99 -1.44
CA GLY A 142 -5.13 20.13 -2.52
C GLY A 142 -3.65 20.18 -2.08
N CYS A 143 -3.33 19.84 -0.82
CA CYS A 143 -1.96 19.75 -0.32
C CYS A 143 -1.05 18.83 -1.16
N VAL A 144 0.26 19.09 -1.10
CA VAL A 144 1.28 18.18 -1.61
C VAL A 144 2.38 18.02 -0.57
N ILE A 145 2.34 16.92 0.17
CA ILE A 145 3.28 16.63 1.26
C ILE A 145 4.25 15.53 0.84
N SER A 146 5.53 15.66 1.18
CA SER A 146 6.57 14.69 0.87
C SER A 146 7.42 14.36 2.10
N VAL A 147 7.69 13.07 2.29
CA VAL A 147 8.72 12.59 3.22
C VAL A 147 10.04 12.55 2.47
N VAL A 148 11.02 13.29 2.96
CA VAL A 148 12.31 13.50 2.31
C VAL A 148 13.43 13.02 3.21
N TYR A 149 14.27 12.14 2.66
CA TYR A 149 15.55 11.80 3.23
C TYR A 149 16.59 12.88 2.91
N VAL A 150 17.34 13.32 3.91
CA VAL A 150 18.48 14.22 3.76
C VAL A 150 19.60 13.77 4.67
N ARG A 151 20.76 13.43 4.10
CA ARG A 151 21.99 13.17 4.86
C ARG A 151 23.19 13.68 4.11
N GLY A 152 23.90 14.66 4.67
CA GLY A 152 25.00 15.33 3.98
C GLY A 152 24.53 15.93 2.65
N GLY A 153 25.13 15.50 1.53
CA GLY A 153 24.74 15.90 0.17
C GLY A 153 23.66 15.02 -0.48
N THR A 154 23.29 13.89 0.14
CA THR A 154 22.29 12.97 -0.40
C THR A 154 20.88 13.44 -0.02
N ARG A 155 20.00 13.56 -1.02
CA ARG A 155 18.58 13.90 -0.84
C ARG A 155 17.71 13.01 -1.71
N GLY A 156 16.60 12.52 -1.16
CA GLY A 156 15.65 11.65 -1.86
C GLY A 156 14.24 11.75 -1.30
N ILE A 157 13.23 11.61 -2.15
CA ILE A 157 11.83 11.53 -1.71
C ILE A 157 11.52 10.06 -1.43
N LEU A 158 11.06 9.78 -0.22
CA LEU A 158 10.67 8.43 0.22
C LEU A 158 9.17 8.19 0.03
N ALA A 159 8.36 9.24 0.23
CA ALA A 159 6.92 9.19 -0.01
C ALA A 159 6.39 10.56 -0.43
N ARG A 160 5.28 10.55 -1.16
CA ARG A 160 4.54 11.75 -1.53
C ARG A 160 3.04 11.50 -1.40
N HIS A 161 2.35 12.45 -0.78
CA HIS A 161 0.91 12.48 -0.63
C HIS A 161 0.34 13.70 -1.34
N HIS A 162 -0.83 13.52 -1.94
CA HIS A 162 -1.63 14.58 -2.53
C HIS A 162 -2.98 14.57 -1.82
N CYS A 163 -3.35 15.67 -1.18
CA CYS A 163 -4.72 15.81 -0.69
C CYS A 163 -5.65 15.96 -1.89
N GLU A 164 -6.88 15.46 -1.73
CA GLU A 164 -7.94 15.69 -2.71
C GLU A 164 -8.34 17.18 -2.72
N ASP A 165 -8.88 17.65 -3.85
CA ASP A 165 -9.50 18.96 -3.93
C ASP A 165 -10.93 18.89 -3.33
N ALA A 166 -11.35 19.94 -2.61
CA ALA A 166 -12.70 20.07 -2.03
C ALA A 166 -13.81 20.35 -3.04
#